data_AF-A0A2N3WDD1-F1
#
_entry.id   AF-A0A2N3WDD1-F1
#
_cell.length_a   1.000
_cell.length_b   1.000
_cell.length_c   1.000
_cell.angle_alpha   90.00
_cell.angle_beta   90.00
_cell.angle_gamma   90.00
#
_symmetry.space_group_name_H-M   'P 1'
#
loop_
_entity.id
_entity.type
_entity.pdbx_description
1 polymer ?
#
loop_
_entity_poly.entity_id
_entity_poly.type
_entity_poly.pdbx_seq_one_letter_code
_entity_poly.pdbx_strand_id
1 'polypeptide(L)'
;MAGVSQPGDAASPQDVALAYADQLRQQSATCRLLAEKQRENTAAFEGFAERGLPGSAEMAIRSERSARFLVQLASVIAEQAIAHDQLMAAGGPENSRAYVEYEATTRRLRALLPTDTLTD
;
A
#
# COMPACT_ATOMS: atom_id res chain seq x y z
N MET A 1 36.33 3.20 -21.50
CA MET A 1 35.97 1.80 -21.77
C MET A 1 34.84 1.44 -20.82
N ALA A 2 33.61 1.41 -21.33
CA ALA A 2 32.42 1.07 -20.56
C ALA A 2 32.45 -0.44 -20.26
N GLY A 3 32.46 -0.79 -18.97
CA GLY A 3 32.28 -2.17 -18.52
C GLY A 3 30.83 -2.56 -18.70
N VAL A 4 30.59 -3.48 -19.63
CA VAL A 4 29.31 -4.15 -19.85
C VAL A 4 28.98 -4.97 -18.60
N SER A 5 27.91 -4.64 -17.89
CA SER A 5 27.37 -5.48 -16.81
C SER A 5 26.87 -6.81 -17.41
N GLN A 6 27.41 -7.91 -16.90
CA GLN A 6 26.95 -9.26 -17.25
C GLN A 6 25.58 -9.56 -16.63
N PRO A 7 24.70 -10.32 -17.32
CA PRO A 7 23.45 -10.77 -16.74
C PRO A 7 23.75 -11.98 -15.83
N GLY A 8 23.75 -11.79 -14.51
CA GLY A 8 23.98 -12.90 -13.58
C GLY A 8 24.30 -12.55 -12.13
N ASP A 9 24.56 -11.29 -11.78
CA ASP A 9 24.77 -10.94 -10.37
C ASP A 9 23.45 -11.00 -9.60
N ALA A 10 23.37 -11.93 -8.65
CA ALA A 10 22.31 -11.92 -7.65
C ALA A 10 22.36 -10.58 -6.91
N ALA A 11 21.22 -9.89 -6.84
CA ALA A 11 21.10 -8.63 -6.13
C ALA A 11 21.69 -8.78 -4.72
N SER A 12 22.54 -7.83 -4.30
CA SER A 12 23.10 -7.90 -2.95
C SER A 12 21.97 -7.79 -1.91
N PRO A 13 22.15 -8.31 -0.68
CA PRO A 13 21.15 -8.16 0.38
C PRO A 13 20.74 -6.70 0.62
N GLN A 14 21.66 -5.76 0.37
CA GLN A 14 21.42 -4.33 0.48
C GLN A 14 20.56 -3.78 -0.66
N ASP A 15 20.74 -4.28 -1.88
CA ASP A 15 19.89 -3.96 -3.03
C ASP A 15 18.47 -4.50 -2.85
N VAL A 16 18.32 -5.71 -2.30
CA VAL A 16 17.02 -6.31 -1.99
C VAL A 16 16.29 -5.52 -0.90
N ALA A 17 17.00 -5.08 0.14
CA ALA A 17 16.43 -4.28 1.21
C ALA A 17 15.96 -2.90 0.70
N LEU A 18 16.77 -2.21 -0.11
CA LEU A 18 16.37 -0.93 -0.71
C LEU A 18 15.18 -1.10 -1.65
N ALA A 19 15.17 -2.16 -2.47
CA ALA A 19 14.06 -2.49 -3.36
C ALA A 19 12.75 -2.76 -2.61
N TYR A 20 12.81 -3.23 -1.36
CA TYR A 20 11.60 -3.49 -0.57
C TYR A 20 10.83 -2.22 -0.20
N ALA A 21 11.53 -1.15 0.23
CA ALA A 21 10.87 0.12 0.51
C ALA A 21 10.25 0.73 -0.77
N ASP A 22 10.94 0.63 -1.91
CA ASP A 22 10.41 1.05 -3.21
C ASP A 22 9.17 0.25 -3.63
N GLN A 23 9.18 -1.06 -3.41
CA GLN A 23 8.02 -1.91 -3.65
C GLN A 23 6.83 -1.46 -2.79
N LEU A 24 7.02 -1.17 -1.51
CA LEU A 24 5.97 -0.68 -0.63
C LEU A 24 5.43 0.68 -1.11
N ARG A 25 6.30 1.61 -1.54
CA ARG A 25 5.87 2.89 -2.14
C ARG A 25 5.03 2.67 -3.39
N GLN A 26 5.44 1.75 -4.28
CA GLN A 26 4.68 1.40 -5.48
C GLN A 26 3.30 0.79 -5.13
N GLN A 27 3.23 -0.08 -4.13
CA GLN A 27 1.98 -0.67 -3.65
C GLN A 27 1.04 0.40 -3.04
N SER A 28 1.58 1.32 -2.23
CA SER A 28 0.82 2.44 -1.68
C SER A 28 0.25 3.33 -2.80
N ALA A 29 1.07 3.68 -3.80
CA ALA A 29 0.63 4.46 -4.95
C ALA A 29 -0.48 3.74 -5.75
N THR A 30 -0.33 2.43 -5.94
CA THR A 30 -1.34 1.60 -6.61
C THR A 30 -2.66 1.58 -5.84
N CYS A 31 -2.63 1.46 -4.51
CA CYS A 31 -3.83 1.53 -3.68
C CYS A 31 -4.53 2.89 -3.83
N ARG A 32 -3.77 4.00 -3.90
CA ARG A 32 -4.34 5.34 -4.12
C ARG A 32 -4.99 5.48 -5.49
N LEU A 33 -4.34 4.98 -6.54
CA LEU A 33 -4.91 4.95 -7.88
C LEU A 33 -6.21 4.14 -7.93
N LEU A 34 -6.24 2.97 -7.31
CA LEU A 34 -7.46 2.16 -7.22
C LEU A 34 -8.56 2.88 -6.42
N ALA A 35 -8.21 3.60 -5.36
CA ALA A 35 -9.18 4.40 -4.60
C ALA A 35 -9.82 5.50 -5.45
N GLU A 36 -9.03 6.17 -6.31
CA GLU A 36 -9.56 7.14 -7.27
C GLU A 36 -10.52 6.49 -8.26
N LYS A 37 -10.19 5.31 -8.78
CA LYS A 37 -11.11 4.53 -9.64
C LYS A 37 -12.40 4.14 -8.93
N GLN A 38 -12.34 3.82 -7.64
CA GLN A 38 -13.55 3.55 -6.88
C GLN A 38 -14.42 4.80 -6.67
N ARG A 39 -13.82 6.00 -6.57
CA ARG A 39 -14.59 7.26 -6.55
C ARG A 39 -15.25 7.56 -7.90
N GLU A 40 -14.54 7.32 -9.00
CA GLU A 40 -15.11 7.41 -10.35
C GLU A 40 -16.31 6.45 -10.50
N ASN A 41 -16.16 5.21 -10.05
CA ASN A 41 -17.25 4.23 -10.03
C ASN A 41 -18.44 4.67 -9.17
N THR A 42 -18.18 5.24 -7.99
CA THR A 42 -19.22 5.77 -7.11
C THR A 42 -20.08 6.79 -7.85
N ALA A 43 -19.46 7.80 -8.48
CA ALA A 43 -20.17 8.81 -9.25
C ALA A 43 -20.94 8.23 -10.45
N ALA A 44 -20.38 7.23 -11.13
CA ALA A 44 -21.07 6.55 -12.24
C ALA A 44 -22.33 5.81 -11.75
N PHE A 45 -22.23 5.08 -10.64
CA PHE A 45 -23.34 4.34 -10.05
C PHE A 45 -24.41 5.25 -9.45
N GLU A 46 -24.05 6.39 -8.87
CA GLU A 46 -25.00 7.44 -8.48
C GLU A 46 -25.80 7.91 -9.69
N GLY A 47 -25.12 8.23 -10.80
CA GLY A 47 -25.80 8.61 -12.04
C GLY A 47 -26.70 7.51 -12.62
N PHE A 48 -26.37 6.23 -12.42
CA PHE A 48 -27.26 5.13 -12.83
C PHE A 48 -28.46 4.96 -11.88
N ALA A 49 -28.25 5.19 -10.58
CA ALA A 49 -29.32 5.16 -9.60
C ALA A 49 -30.36 6.27 -9.87
N GLU A 50 -29.92 7.48 -10.21
CA GLU A 50 -30.80 8.59 -10.62
C GLU A 50 -31.67 8.25 -11.84
N ARG A 51 -31.17 7.38 -12.73
CA ARG A 51 -31.89 6.91 -13.92
C ARG A 51 -32.75 5.67 -13.65
N GLY A 52 -32.82 5.21 -12.40
CA GLY A 52 -33.63 4.08 -11.97
C GLY A 52 -33.05 2.70 -12.30
N LEU A 53 -31.74 2.59 -12.58
CA LEU A 53 -31.12 1.28 -12.82
C LEU A 53 -31.01 0.49 -11.49
N PRO A 54 -31.68 -0.67 -11.37
CA PRO A 54 -31.68 -1.44 -10.12
C PRO A 54 -30.28 -1.85 -9.67
N GLY A 55 -30.05 -1.85 -8.35
CA GLY A 55 -28.77 -2.23 -7.74
C GLY A 55 -27.68 -1.14 -7.78
N SER A 56 -27.85 -0.07 -8.58
CA SER A 56 -26.81 0.96 -8.73
C SER A 56 -26.54 1.72 -7.44
N ALA A 57 -27.57 2.04 -6.66
CA ALA A 57 -27.39 2.73 -5.37
C ALA A 57 -26.54 1.91 -4.39
N GLU A 58 -26.71 0.59 -4.37
CA GLU A 58 -25.90 -0.30 -3.54
C GLU A 58 -24.46 -0.38 -4.05
N MET A 59 -24.26 -0.45 -5.37
CA MET A 59 -22.92 -0.42 -5.97
C MET A 59 -22.18 0.89 -5.69
N ALA A 60 -22.87 2.03 -5.64
CA ALA A 60 -22.28 3.31 -5.24
C ALA A 60 -21.75 3.24 -3.80
N ILE A 61 -22.55 2.75 -2.86
CA ILE A 61 -22.14 2.57 -1.45
C ILE A 61 -20.94 1.62 -1.33
N ARG A 62 -20.96 0.49 -2.04
CA ARG A 62 -19.85 -0.48 -2.05
C ARG A 62 -18.56 0.11 -2.63
N SER A 63 -18.68 0.90 -3.70
CA SER A 63 -17.54 1.59 -4.32
C SER A 63 -16.95 2.63 -3.38
N GLU A 64 -17.79 3.42 -2.71
CA GLU A 64 -17.36 4.42 -1.73
C GLU A 64 -16.63 3.77 -0.53
N ARG A 65 -17.19 2.68 0.00
CA ARG A 65 -16.58 1.86 1.06
C ARG A 65 -15.21 1.32 0.61
N SER A 66 -15.12 0.81 -0.61
CA SER A 66 -13.87 0.33 -1.21
C SER A 66 -12.83 1.44 -1.36
N ALA A 67 -13.23 2.65 -1.76
CA ALA A 67 -12.32 3.80 -1.86
C ALA A 67 -11.71 4.15 -0.50
N ARG A 68 -12.52 4.19 0.56
CA ARG A 68 -12.04 4.47 1.93
C ARG A 68 -11.08 3.39 2.43
N PHE A 69 -11.42 2.12 2.22
CA PHE A 69 -10.55 0.99 2.54
C PHE A 69 -9.17 1.12 1.88
N LEU A 70 -9.14 1.40 0.57
CA LEU A 70 -7.91 1.50 -0.20
C LEU A 70 -7.05 2.69 0.23
N VAL A 71 -7.66 3.83 0.59
CA VAL A 71 -6.93 4.99 1.14
C VAL A 71 -6.28 4.67 2.48
N GLN A 72 -6.98 3.98 3.37
CA GLN A 72 -6.44 3.57 4.66
C GLN A 72 -5.30 2.56 4.47
N LEU A 73 -5.50 1.54 3.62
CA LEU A 73 -4.46 0.57 3.29
C LEU A 73 -3.21 1.23 2.69
N ALA A 74 -3.40 2.16 1.76
CA ALA A 74 -2.29 2.91 1.15
C ALA A 74 -1.46 3.66 2.21
N SER A 75 -2.13 4.21 3.23
CA SER A 75 -1.48 4.97 4.31
C SER A 75 -0.65 4.05 5.19
N VAL A 76 -1.19 2.88 5.57
CA VAL A 76 -0.44 1.87 6.35
C VAL A 76 0.79 1.36 5.59
N ILE A 77 0.66 1.08 4.28
CA ILE A 77 1.78 0.64 3.44
C ILE A 77 2.86 1.73 3.33
N ALA A 78 2.47 3.00 3.19
CA ALA A 78 3.42 4.10 3.14
C ALA A 78 4.21 4.25 4.44
N GLU A 79 3.55 4.15 5.59
CA GLU A 79 4.21 4.16 6.90
C GLU A 79 5.15 2.96 7.09
N GLN A 80 4.78 1.79 6.56
CA GLN A 80 5.67 0.62 6.58
C GLN A 80 6.96 0.88 5.76
N ALA A 81 6.85 1.56 4.61
CA ALA A 81 8.01 1.93 3.80
C ALA A 81 8.95 2.86 4.58
N ILE A 82 8.40 3.87 5.26
CA ILE A 82 9.16 4.81 6.10
C ILE A 82 9.85 4.07 7.26
N ALA A 83 9.13 3.17 7.96
CA ALA A 83 9.70 2.39 9.04
C ALA A 83 10.86 1.50 8.54
N HIS A 84 10.74 0.95 7.34
CA HIS A 84 11.82 0.17 6.72
C HIS A 84 13.03 1.04 6.36
N ASP A 85 12.84 2.23 5.78
CA ASP A 85 13.94 3.16 5.52
C ASP A 85 14.69 3.52 6.81
N GLN A 86 13.95 3.78 7.90
CA GLN A 86 14.52 4.09 9.20
C GLN A 86 15.36 2.94 9.76
N LEU A 87 14.87 1.70 9.62
CA LEU A 87 15.64 0.50 9.98
C LEU A 87 16.96 0.42 9.19
N MET A 88 16.90 0.59 7.87
CA MET A 88 18.08 0.51 7.01
C MET A 88 19.08 1.64 7.29
N ALA A 89 18.61 2.86 7.52
CA ALA A 89 19.44 3.99 7.89
C ALA A 89 20.15 3.80 9.24
N ALA A 90 19.56 3.02 10.16
CA ALA A 90 20.11 2.72 11.47
C ALA A 90 21.12 1.55 11.49
N GLY A 91 21.48 0.99 10.33
CA GLY A 91 22.39 -0.16 10.21
C GLY A 91 21.69 -1.49 9.94
N GLY A 92 20.40 -1.45 9.56
CA GLY A 92 19.64 -2.61 9.15
C GLY A 92 19.25 -3.54 10.30
N PRO A 93 18.77 -4.75 9.99
CA PRO A 93 18.31 -5.73 10.98
C PRO A 93 19.36 -6.16 12.00
N GLU A 94 20.65 -6.02 11.68
CA GLU A 94 21.76 -6.35 12.58
C GLU A 94 21.87 -5.38 13.77
N ASN A 95 21.33 -4.16 13.64
CA ASN A 95 21.16 -3.28 14.78
C ASN A 95 19.91 -3.71 15.58
N SER A 96 20.12 -4.50 16.64
CA SER A 96 19.04 -5.08 17.43
C SER A 96 18.07 -4.04 18.00
N ARG A 97 18.55 -2.84 18.36
CA ARG A 97 17.68 -1.76 18.84
C ARG A 97 16.78 -1.24 17.71
N ALA A 98 17.34 -0.97 16.55
CA ALA A 98 16.58 -0.52 15.39
C ALA A 98 15.55 -1.56 14.95
N TYR A 99 15.92 -2.85 15.00
CA TYR A 99 15.01 -3.94 14.67
C TYR A 99 13.81 -4.03 15.64
N VAL A 100 14.03 -3.91 16.95
CA VAL A 100 12.95 -3.91 17.94
C VAL A 100 12.01 -2.71 17.75
N GLU A 101 12.55 -1.53 17.45
CA GLU A 101 11.75 -0.33 17.15
C GLU A 101 10.92 -0.51 15.86
N TYR A 102 11.50 -1.13 14.82
CA TYR A 102 10.80 -1.50 13.59
C TYR A 102 9.67 -2.51 13.82
N GLU A 103 9.91 -3.57 14.61
CA GLU A 103 8.88 -4.57 14.95
C GLU A 103 7.72 -3.94 15.74
N ALA A 104 8.04 -3.08 16.72
CA ALA A 104 7.02 -2.39 17.51
C ALA A 104 6.16 -1.48 16.62
N THR A 105 6.78 -0.79 15.67
CA THR A 105 6.08 0.05 14.67
C THR A 105 5.20 -0.79 13.77
N THR A 106 5.73 -1.88 13.20
CA THR A 106 4.98 -2.81 12.34
C THR A 106 3.77 -3.39 13.06
N ARG A 107 3.90 -3.72 14.36
CA ARG A 107 2.78 -4.21 15.19
C ARG A 107 1.68 -3.15 15.36
N ARG A 108 2.06 -1.89 15.56
CA ARG A 108 1.09 -0.76 15.62
C ARG A 108 0.41 -0.56 14.28
N LEU A 109 1.16 -0.61 13.18
CA LEU A 109 0.62 -0.48 11.81
C LEU A 109 -0.38 -1.59 11.47
N ARG A 110 -0.10 -2.83 11.91
CA ARG A 110 -1.05 -3.94 11.76
C ARG A 110 -2.40 -3.66 12.43
N ALA A 111 -2.39 -3.00 13.60
CA ALA A 111 -3.63 -2.63 14.29
C ALA A 111 -4.42 -1.52 13.57
N LEU A 112 -3.79 -0.82 12.63
CA LEU A 112 -4.39 0.24 11.81
C LEU A 112 -4.84 -0.26 10.43
N LEU A 113 -4.63 -1.54 10.10
CA LEU A 113 -5.18 -2.12 8.88
C LEU A 113 -6.71 -1.95 8.86
N PRO A 114 -7.31 -1.73 7.68
CA PRO A 114 -8.76 -1.62 7.60
C PRO A 114 -9.41 -2.88 8.18
N THR A 115 -10.33 -2.70 9.11
CA THR A 115 -11.10 -3.80 9.72
C THR A 115 -12.28 -4.24 8.86
N ASP A 116 -12.67 -3.37 7.93
CA ASP A 116 -13.71 -3.61 6.97
C ASP A 116 -13.23 -4.62 5.91
N THR A 117 -13.88 -5.77 5.80
CA THR A 117 -13.46 -6.85 4.88
C THR A 117 -13.91 -6.65 3.43
N LEU A 118 -14.64 -5.57 3.12
CA LEU A 118 -15.29 -5.33 1.81
C LEU A 118 -16.23 -6.47 1.35
N THR A 119 -16.56 -7.41 2.23
CA THR A 119 -17.53 -8.47 1.97
C THR A 119 -18.91 -8.07 2.47
N ASP A 120 -19.93 -8.64 1.83
CA ASP A 120 -21.34 -8.57 2.23
C ASP A 120 -21.60 -9.40 3.50
#